data_AF-M0G2H7-F1
#
_entry.id   AF-M0G2H7-F1
#
_cell.length_a   1.000
_cell.length_b   1.000
_cell.length_c   1.000
_cell.angle_alpha   90.00
_cell.angle_beta   90.00
_cell.angle_gamma   90.00
#
_symmetry.space_group_name_H-M   'P 1'
#
loop_
_entity.id
_entity.type
_entity.pdbx_description
1 polymer ?
#
loop_
_entity_poly.entity_id
_entity_poly.type
_entity_poly.pdbx_seq_one_letter_code
_entity_poly.pdbx_strand_id
1 'polypeptide(L)'
;MDGPVPELTEHAAVCAARLRDADRVLLASHIDADGLTSAGIASTALERADIPFETVFCRQLDEAAVADIAATDYDTVLFTDFGSGQLDIIADHEAAGDFHPVIADHHQPAEGVETDHHLNPLRFGLNGASELSGAGASYVLARALEAEGRDNRDLAALAVVGAVGDMQDTNGELRGANAGIVEEGVAAGVVEEGTDLRIYGRQTRALPKLLQYATDVRIPGISNNEAGAIEFLTELDVPCRDDDGEWKRWVDLTGDERQTLASALIRRAIASGVPASRIDDLVGTTYVLSREQEGTELRDVSEFSTLLNATARYDRADVGLAVCLGERDAALDRARRLLRNHRKNLSNGLQWVKEHGVRVEDNLQWFDAGDEIRETIVGIVAGMAVGTDATRNGMPVLAFAEKEDGEVKVSSRGSYVMVRDGLDLSAVMREASRAVGGDGGGHDVAAGATIPKGEVEVFISEADRIVGEQLAEDAD
;
A
#
# COMPACT_ATOMS: atom_id res chain seq x y z
N MET A 1 -10.59 2.07 29.93
CA MET A 1 -10.03 0.82 29.38
C MET A 1 -8.77 1.25 28.67
N ASP A 2 -7.67 0.51 28.86
CA ASP A 2 -6.48 0.75 28.07
C ASP A 2 -6.85 0.51 26.59
N GLY A 3 -6.47 1.43 25.71
CA GLY A 3 -6.76 1.33 24.29
C GLY A 3 -6.04 0.14 23.64
N PRO A 4 -6.31 -0.12 22.35
CA PRO A 4 -5.70 -1.24 21.61
C PRO A 4 -4.17 -1.12 21.50
N VAL A 5 -3.63 0.09 21.72
CA VAL A 5 -2.21 0.41 21.73
C VAL A 5 -1.89 1.18 23.02
N PRO A 6 -1.56 0.48 24.12
CA PRO A 6 -1.33 1.11 25.43
C PRO A 6 -0.26 2.21 25.41
N GLU A 7 0.80 2.02 24.62
CA GLU A 7 1.95 2.93 24.49
C GLU A 7 1.54 4.35 24.06
N LEU A 8 0.50 4.46 23.25
CA LEU A 8 0.04 5.73 22.67
C LEU A 8 -1.19 6.30 23.40
N THR A 9 -1.82 5.54 24.31
CA THR A 9 -3.14 5.88 24.86
C THR A 9 -3.18 7.24 25.58
N GLU A 10 -2.17 7.53 26.41
CA GLU A 10 -2.10 8.81 27.14
C GLU A 10 -1.90 9.99 26.19
N HIS A 11 -1.00 9.87 25.21
CA HIS A 11 -0.73 10.95 24.26
C HIS A 11 -1.89 11.15 23.26
N ALA A 12 -2.59 10.08 22.88
CA ALA A 12 -3.80 10.15 22.08
C ALA A 12 -4.91 10.93 22.81
N ALA A 13 -5.02 10.80 24.14
CA ALA A 13 -5.97 11.59 24.93
C ALA A 13 -5.65 13.09 24.91
N VAL A 14 -4.36 13.46 24.90
CA VAL A 14 -3.91 14.86 24.74
C VAL A 14 -4.30 15.39 23.37
N CYS A 15 -4.01 14.64 22.30
CA CYS A 15 -4.40 14.99 20.93
C CYS A 15 -5.93 15.13 20.79
N ALA A 16 -6.69 14.19 21.35
CA ALA A 16 -8.14 14.21 21.33
C ALA A 16 -8.73 15.39 22.12
N ALA A 17 -8.11 15.81 23.22
CA ALA A 17 -8.53 17.00 23.97
C ALA A 17 -8.39 18.27 23.11
N ARG A 18 -7.28 18.42 22.40
CA ARG A 18 -7.07 19.56 21.50
C ARG A 18 -8.11 19.64 20.39
N LEU A 19 -8.46 18.51 19.79
CA LEU A 19 -9.49 18.44 18.76
C LEU A 19 -10.89 18.78 19.29
N ARG A 20 -11.22 18.39 20.53
CA ARG A 20 -12.50 18.74 21.17
C ARG A 20 -12.61 20.24 21.47
N ASP A 21 -11.49 20.90 21.72
CA ASP A 21 -11.44 22.34 21.98
C ASP A 21 -11.47 23.18 20.69
N ALA A 22 -11.41 22.55 19.51
CA ALA A 22 -11.45 23.25 18.23
C ALA A 22 -12.90 23.59 17.81
N ASP A 23 -13.11 24.80 17.29
CA ASP A 23 -14.41 25.20 16.72
C ASP A 23 -14.72 24.44 15.42
N ARG A 24 -13.67 24.19 14.61
CA ARG A 24 -13.69 23.35 13.41
C ARG A 24 -12.29 22.83 13.11
N VAL A 25 -12.22 21.70 12.42
CA VAL A 25 -10.95 21.03 12.05
C VAL A 25 -10.82 20.93 10.54
N LEU A 26 -9.64 21.23 10.00
CA LEU A 26 -9.27 20.81 8.66
C LEU A 26 -8.59 19.45 8.76
N LEU A 27 -9.20 18.40 8.23
CA LEU A 27 -8.63 17.07 8.15
C LEU A 27 -7.86 16.95 6.83
N ALA A 28 -6.54 17.00 6.88
CA ALA A 28 -5.67 16.76 5.74
C ALA A 28 -5.16 15.32 5.78
N SER A 29 -5.22 14.60 4.66
CA SER A 29 -4.72 13.23 4.59
C SER A 29 -4.02 12.89 3.27
N HIS A 30 -3.17 11.86 3.31
CA HIS A 30 -2.48 11.32 2.16
C HIS A 30 -3.45 10.59 1.20
N ILE A 31 -3.02 10.38 -0.06
CA ILE A 31 -3.85 9.78 -1.12
C ILE A 31 -3.33 8.41 -1.53
N ASP A 32 -3.45 7.45 -0.63
CA ASP A 32 -3.29 6.02 -0.88
C ASP A 32 -4.28 5.22 -0.01
N ALA A 33 -4.09 3.89 0.11
CA ALA A 33 -4.97 3.09 0.94
C ALA A 33 -4.90 3.44 2.44
N ASP A 34 -3.72 3.76 2.97
CA ASP A 34 -3.55 4.06 4.41
C ASP A 34 -4.05 5.47 4.75
N GLY A 35 -3.81 6.45 3.87
CA GLY A 35 -4.37 7.79 3.98
C GLY A 35 -5.90 7.82 3.82
N LEU A 36 -6.46 7.09 2.85
CA LEU A 36 -7.92 7.04 2.67
C LEU A 36 -8.64 6.39 3.85
N THR A 37 -8.09 5.31 4.42
CA THR A 37 -8.65 4.70 5.63
C THR A 37 -8.42 5.59 6.85
N SER A 38 -7.26 6.24 6.99
CA SER A 38 -6.98 7.24 8.02
C SER A 38 -8.01 8.37 8.00
N ALA A 39 -8.26 8.95 6.83
CA ALA A 39 -9.28 9.98 6.64
C ALA A 39 -10.68 9.45 6.96
N GLY A 40 -11.03 8.23 6.55
CA GLY A 40 -12.32 7.61 6.87
C GLY A 40 -12.52 7.38 8.38
N ILE A 41 -11.48 6.93 9.07
CA ILE A 41 -11.46 6.73 10.53
C ILE A 41 -11.61 8.09 11.24
N ALA A 42 -10.75 9.06 10.89
CA ALA A 42 -10.75 10.38 11.51
C ALA A 42 -12.07 11.12 11.26
N SER A 43 -12.58 11.12 10.02
CA SER A 43 -13.87 11.73 9.67
C SER A 43 -15.02 11.14 10.49
N THR A 44 -15.08 9.80 10.58
CA THR A 44 -16.13 9.13 11.36
C THR A 44 -16.01 9.43 12.85
N ALA A 45 -14.79 9.50 13.38
CA ALA A 45 -14.56 9.81 14.79
C ALA A 45 -14.91 11.26 15.14
N LEU A 46 -14.52 12.23 14.30
CA LEU A 46 -14.86 13.64 14.43
C LEU A 46 -16.38 13.84 14.37
N GLU A 47 -17.05 13.21 13.40
CA GLU A 47 -18.52 13.26 13.27
C GLU A 47 -19.20 12.68 14.52
N ARG A 48 -18.74 11.53 15.03
CA ARG A 48 -19.30 10.89 16.24
C ARG A 48 -19.07 11.71 17.50
N ALA A 49 -18.00 12.52 17.52
CA ALA A 49 -17.68 13.46 18.60
C ALA A 49 -18.35 14.84 18.42
N ASP A 50 -19.18 15.01 17.39
CA ASP A 50 -19.85 16.27 17.05
C ASP A 50 -18.87 17.45 16.80
N ILE A 51 -17.67 17.16 16.29
CA ILE A 51 -16.65 18.16 15.93
C ILE A 51 -16.81 18.51 14.43
N PRO A 52 -17.11 19.77 14.06
CA PRO A 52 -17.21 20.17 12.66
C PRO A 52 -15.87 20.04 11.93
N PHE A 53 -15.87 19.51 10.71
CA PHE A 53 -14.65 19.38 9.92
C PHE A 53 -14.89 19.47 8.41
N GLU A 54 -13.81 19.77 7.67
CA GLU A 54 -13.71 19.56 6.23
C GLU A 54 -12.49 18.67 5.94
N THR A 55 -12.58 17.85 4.89
CA THR A 55 -11.51 16.92 4.49
C THR A 55 -10.85 17.36 3.20
N VAL A 56 -9.52 17.41 3.20
CA VAL A 56 -8.68 17.66 2.03
C VAL A 56 -7.66 16.54 1.87
N PHE A 57 -7.25 16.30 0.62
CA PHE A 57 -6.26 15.28 0.31
C PHE A 57 -5.08 15.91 -0.43
N CYS A 58 -3.87 15.53 -0.03
CA CYS A 58 -2.64 15.97 -0.69
C CYS A 58 -1.86 14.73 -1.14
N ARG A 59 -1.36 14.75 -2.39
CA ARG A 59 -0.45 13.69 -2.88
C ARG A 59 0.88 13.73 -2.17
N GLN A 60 1.36 14.93 -1.89
CA GLN A 60 2.56 15.21 -1.13
C GLN A 60 2.27 16.45 -0.29
N LEU A 61 2.80 16.46 0.93
CA LEU A 61 2.71 17.60 1.81
C LEU A 61 3.99 18.42 1.65
N ASP A 62 4.13 19.11 0.52
CA ASP A 62 5.27 20.00 0.29
C ASP A 62 5.03 21.39 0.93
N GLU A 63 6.04 22.27 0.86
CA GLU A 63 5.95 23.63 1.42
C GLU A 63 4.75 24.41 0.86
N ALA A 64 4.44 24.22 -0.43
CA ALA A 64 3.30 24.89 -1.06
C ALA A 64 1.96 24.36 -0.51
N ALA A 65 1.83 23.04 -0.34
CA ALA A 65 0.63 22.43 0.24
C ALA A 65 0.41 22.85 1.70
N VAL A 66 1.48 22.94 2.51
CA VAL A 66 1.38 23.43 3.90
C VAL A 66 0.99 24.91 3.91
N ALA A 67 1.57 25.73 3.03
CA ALA A 67 1.21 27.14 2.91
C ALA A 67 -0.26 27.33 2.45
N ASP A 68 -0.76 26.51 1.53
CA ASP A 68 -2.17 26.52 1.11
C ASP A 68 -3.10 26.16 2.27
N ILE A 69 -2.72 25.18 3.10
CA ILE A 69 -3.42 24.82 4.35
C ILE A 69 -3.40 25.99 5.35
N ALA A 70 -2.24 26.62 5.55
CA ALA A 70 -2.08 27.77 6.45
C ALA A 70 -2.86 29.01 6.00
N ALA A 71 -3.10 29.15 4.69
CA ALA A 71 -3.89 30.24 4.12
C ALA A 71 -5.41 30.03 4.28
N THR A 72 -5.85 28.88 4.77
CA THR A 72 -7.26 28.64 5.08
C THR A 72 -7.66 29.31 6.40
N ASP A 73 -8.96 29.38 6.66
CA ASP A 73 -9.49 30.00 7.88
C ASP A 73 -9.57 29.00 9.08
N TYR A 74 -8.80 27.91 9.07
CA TYR A 74 -8.86 26.85 10.09
C TYR A 74 -7.77 27.00 11.15
N ASP A 75 -8.16 27.24 12.40
CA ASP A 75 -7.22 27.38 13.53
C ASP A 75 -6.64 26.03 14.02
N THR A 76 -7.18 24.90 13.55
CA THR A 76 -6.71 23.55 13.92
C THR A 76 -6.74 22.63 12.71
N VAL A 77 -5.61 21.97 12.44
CA VAL A 77 -5.44 21.06 11.32
C VAL A 77 -5.05 19.68 11.86
N LEU A 78 -5.84 18.67 11.50
CA LEU A 78 -5.54 17.27 11.76
C LEU A 78 -4.88 16.67 10.51
N PHE A 79 -3.59 16.34 10.62
CA PHE A 79 -2.86 15.61 9.59
C PHE A 79 -2.93 14.12 9.89
N THR A 80 -3.31 13.31 8.90
CA THR A 80 -3.32 11.85 9.02
C THR A 80 -2.54 11.18 7.89
N ASP A 81 -1.73 10.19 8.25
CA ASP A 81 -0.85 9.44 7.32
C ASP A 81 0.28 10.26 6.67
N PHE A 82 0.53 11.46 7.19
CA PHE A 82 1.67 12.31 6.83
C PHE A 82 1.88 13.42 7.88
N GLY A 83 2.90 14.27 7.68
CA GLY A 83 3.18 15.42 8.53
C GLY A 83 4.43 15.26 9.40
N SER A 84 4.79 14.03 9.81
CA SER A 84 5.98 13.82 10.63
C SER A 84 7.26 14.23 9.89
N GLY A 85 7.37 13.87 8.62
CA GLY A 85 8.53 14.22 7.79
C GLY A 85 8.59 15.70 7.39
N GLN A 86 7.54 16.48 7.68
CA GLN A 86 7.40 17.89 7.33
C GLN A 86 7.32 18.79 8.57
N LEU A 87 7.70 18.27 9.75
CA LEU A 87 7.59 19.01 11.01
C LEU A 87 8.38 20.32 10.99
N ASP A 88 9.49 20.39 10.25
CA ASP A 88 10.27 21.61 10.06
C ASP A 88 9.46 22.74 9.41
N ILE A 89 8.59 22.42 8.45
CA ILE A 89 7.70 23.39 7.78
C ILE A 89 6.46 23.66 8.64
N ILE A 90 5.84 22.60 9.19
CA ILE A 90 4.61 22.70 9.97
C ILE A 90 4.84 23.52 11.24
N ALA A 91 5.98 23.34 11.92
CA ALA A 91 6.29 24.05 13.15
C ALA A 91 6.50 25.55 12.95
N ASP A 92 6.99 25.98 11.78
CA ASP A 92 7.12 27.39 11.45
C ASP A 92 5.74 28.07 11.38
N HIS A 93 4.75 27.40 10.77
CA HIS A 93 3.36 27.86 10.74
C HIS A 93 2.67 27.78 12.11
N GLU A 94 2.94 26.74 12.89
CA GLU A 94 2.47 26.63 14.27
C GLU A 94 2.99 27.81 15.12
N ALA A 95 4.29 28.12 15.01
CA ALA A 95 4.92 29.22 15.74
C ALA A 95 4.44 30.61 15.28
N ALA A 96 4.08 30.76 14.00
CA ALA A 96 3.44 31.96 13.45
C ALA A 96 1.99 32.13 13.94
N GLY A 97 1.37 31.04 14.43
CA GLY A 97 -0.03 31.02 14.84
C GLY A 97 -0.99 30.92 13.66
N ASP A 98 -0.53 30.43 12.51
CA ASP A 98 -1.37 30.25 11.32
C ASP A 98 -2.39 29.12 11.54
N PHE A 99 -1.98 28.03 12.19
CA PHE A 99 -2.86 26.97 12.68
C PHE A 99 -2.20 26.16 13.79
N HIS A 100 -2.99 25.36 14.50
CA HIS A 100 -2.51 24.39 15.47
C HIS A 100 -2.51 22.97 14.87
N PRO A 101 -1.35 22.29 14.74
CA PRO A 101 -1.28 20.94 14.21
C PRO A 101 -1.69 19.88 15.24
N VAL A 102 -2.43 18.88 14.78
CA VAL A 102 -2.55 17.57 15.43
C VAL A 102 -2.15 16.54 14.37
N ILE A 103 -1.18 15.69 14.66
CA ILE A 103 -0.60 14.77 13.67
C ILE A 103 -0.78 13.34 14.14
N ALA A 104 -1.43 12.49 13.33
CA ALA A 104 -1.54 11.05 13.51
C ALA A 104 -0.88 10.34 12.32
N ASP A 105 0.36 9.91 12.50
CA ASP A 105 1.24 9.49 11.41
C ASP A 105 2.26 8.44 11.91
N HIS A 106 2.93 7.76 10.99
CA HIS A 106 3.89 6.67 11.26
C HIS A 106 5.26 6.88 10.59
N HIS A 107 5.40 7.88 9.74
CA HIS A 107 6.65 8.20 9.06
C HIS A 107 7.74 8.71 10.01
N GLN A 108 9.00 8.66 9.55
CA GLN A 108 10.13 9.22 10.28
C GLN A 108 9.94 10.73 10.52
N PRO A 109 9.97 11.21 11.78
CA PRO A 109 9.89 12.64 12.07
C PRO A 109 11.11 13.41 11.55
N ALA A 110 10.90 14.67 11.14
CA ALA A 110 12.01 15.59 10.87
C ALA A 110 12.85 15.82 12.14
N GLU A 111 14.17 15.94 11.99
CA GLU A 111 15.08 16.02 13.13
C GLU A 111 15.08 17.41 13.78
N GLY A 112 15.07 17.45 15.12
CA GLY A 112 15.30 18.68 15.89
C GLY A 112 14.10 19.60 16.04
N VAL A 113 12.92 19.17 15.58
CA VAL A 113 11.66 19.91 15.67
C VAL A 113 10.58 19.00 16.26
N GLU A 114 9.75 19.53 17.16
CA GLU A 114 8.71 18.79 17.86
C GLU A 114 7.45 19.65 17.94
N THR A 115 6.28 19.01 17.99
CA THR A 115 5.01 19.64 18.32
C THR A 115 4.31 18.88 19.44
N ASP A 116 3.44 19.57 20.18
CA ASP A 116 2.80 19.03 21.39
C ASP A 116 1.80 17.90 21.09
N HIS A 117 1.22 17.89 19.88
CA HIS A 117 0.11 16.98 19.51
C HIS A 117 0.52 16.08 18.34
N HIS A 118 1.59 15.31 18.55
CA HIS A 118 2.17 14.41 17.55
C HIS A 118 2.09 12.95 17.99
N LEU A 119 1.02 12.31 17.54
CA LEU A 119 0.73 10.90 17.74
C LEU A 119 1.44 10.06 16.68
N ASN A 120 2.70 9.72 16.96
CA ASN A 120 3.53 8.89 16.09
C ASN A 120 4.20 7.72 16.85
N PRO A 121 4.08 6.47 16.37
CA PRO A 121 4.61 5.27 17.03
C PRO A 121 6.11 5.35 17.36
N LEU A 122 6.93 5.99 16.50
CA LEU A 122 8.38 6.07 16.69
C LEU A 122 8.75 6.83 17.97
N ARG A 123 7.91 7.79 18.39
CA ARG A 123 8.11 8.54 19.65
C ARG A 123 7.88 7.70 20.89
N PHE A 124 7.25 6.53 20.73
CA PHE A 124 6.89 5.60 21.81
C PHE A 124 7.60 4.25 21.68
N GLY A 125 8.66 4.18 20.86
CA GLY A 125 9.49 2.97 20.71
C GLY A 125 8.88 1.86 19.86
N LEU A 126 7.84 2.19 19.07
CA LEU A 126 7.23 1.28 18.10
C LEU A 126 7.75 1.56 16.68
N ASN A 127 7.77 0.53 15.84
CA ASN A 127 8.21 0.65 14.45
C ASN A 127 7.04 1.06 13.53
N GLY A 128 7.08 2.27 13.00
CA GLY A 128 6.05 2.79 12.08
C GLY A 128 5.99 2.05 10.73
N ALA A 129 7.02 1.31 10.32
CA ALA A 129 7.00 0.55 9.07
C ALA A 129 6.39 -0.85 9.21
N SER A 130 6.17 -1.36 10.43
CA SER A 130 5.72 -2.75 10.63
C SER A 130 4.76 -2.99 11.80
N GLU A 131 4.69 -2.08 12.75
CA GLU A 131 3.92 -2.26 13.99
C GLU A 131 2.70 -1.34 14.10
N LEU A 132 2.68 -0.19 13.40
CA LEU A 132 1.53 0.71 13.38
C LEU A 132 1.55 1.60 12.14
N SER A 133 0.48 1.57 11.34
CA SER A 133 0.31 2.43 10.15
C SER A 133 -0.30 3.79 10.49
N GLY A 134 -0.41 4.70 9.52
CA GLY A 134 -1.16 5.96 9.64
C GLY A 134 -2.63 5.73 10.02
N ALA A 135 -3.28 4.71 9.43
CA ALA A 135 -4.64 4.34 9.80
C ALA A 135 -4.70 3.75 11.22
N GLY A 136 -3.66 3.04 11.64
CA GLY A 136 -3.50 2.58 13.01
C GLY A 136 -3.40 3.74 14.01
N ALA A 137 -2.55 4.73 13.74
CA ALA A 137 -2.44 5.94 14.57
C ALA A 137 -3.75 6.73 14.61
N SER A 138 -4.41 6.88 13.46
CA SER A 138 -5.74 7.50 13.34
C SER A 138 -6.81 6.75 14.14
N TYR A 139 -6.73 5.42 14.19
CA TYR A 139 -7.63 4.59 15.00
C TYR A 139 -7.41 4.80 16.49
N VAL A 140 -6.15 4.83 16.94
CA VAL A 140 -5.84 5.12 18.35
C VAL A 140 -6.38 6.51 18.75
N LEU A 141 -6.24 7.52 17.89
CA LEU A 141 -6.84 8.83 18.09
C LEU A 141 -8.38 8.77 18.11
N ALA A 142 -9.00 8.01 17.20
CA ALA A 142 -10.44 7.80 17.18
C ALA A 142 -10.95 7.13 18.47
N ARG A 143 -10.22 6.18 19.04
CA ARG A 143 -10.54 5.57 20.35
C ARG A 143 -10.49 6.63 21.47
N ALA A 144 -9.50 7.52 21.44
CA ALA A 144 -9.40 8.62 22.41
C ALA A 144 -10.48 9.71 22.23
N LEU A 145 -11.02 9.87 21.02
CA LEU A 145 -12.13 10.79 20.71
C LEU A 145 -13.52 10.24 21.09
N GLU A 146 -13.64 8.96 21.44
CA GLU A 146 -14.92 8.31 21.75
C GLU A 146 -15.76 9.13 22.74
N ALA A 147 -16.95 9.55 22.28
CA ALA A 147 -17.94 10.25 23.09
C ALA A 147 -18.84 9.25 23.83
N GLU A 148 -19.48 9.71 24.91
CA GLU A 148 -20.39 8.87 25.70
C GLU A 148 -21.52 8.29 24.81
N GLY A 149 -21.68 6.97 24.85
CA GLY A 149 -22.70 6.26 24.05
C GLY A 149 -22.34 6.03 22.58
N ARG A 150 -21.14 6.40 22.14
CA ARG A 150 -20.55 5.99 20.87
C ARG A 150 -19.56 4.85 21.10
N ASP A 151 -19.37 4.01 20.10
CA ASP A 151 -18.36 2.94 20.11
C ASP A 151 -17.57 3.03 18.80
N ASN A 152 -16.29 3.38 18.90
CA ASN A 152 -15.38 3.53 17.77
C ASN A 152 -14.64 2.24 17.42
N ARG A 153 -14.90 1.13 18.12
CA ARG A 153 -14.19 -0.14 17.85
C ARG A 153 -14.47 -0.72 16.49
N ASP A 154 -15.60 -0.38 15.88
CA ASP A 154 -15.93 -0.78 14.52
C ASP A 154 -14.96 -0.21 13.46
N LEU A 155 -14.29 0.92 13.77
CA LEU A 155 -13.28 1.52 12.90
C LEU A 155 -11.98 0.70 12.80
N ALA A 156 -11.80 -0.33 13.64
CA ALA A 156 -10.69 -1.28 13.51
C ALA A 156 -10.65 -1.93 12.12
N ALA A 157 -11.81 -2.13 11.50
CA ALA A 157 -11.91 -2.67 10.14
C ALA A 157 -11.11 -1.83 9.12
N LEU A 158 -11.24 -0.50 9.17
CA LEU A 158 -10.51 0.39 8.27
C LEU A 158 -9.03 0.48 8.66
N ALA A 159 -8.71 0.43 9.95
CA ALA A 159 -7.32 0.44 10.43
C ALA A 159 -6.53 -0.76 9.90
N VAL A 160 -7.14 -1.95 9.94
CA VAL A 160 -6.56 -3.19 9.38
C VAL A 160 -6.42 -3.11 7.85
N VAL A 161 -7.36 -2.45 7.15
CA VAL A 161 -7.24 -2.18 5.69
C VAL A 161 -6.08 -1.25 5.37
N GLY A 162 -5.89 -0.19 6.16
CA GLY A 162 -4.74 0.72 6.01
C GLY A 162 -3.42 -0.01 6.23
N ALA A 163 -3.27 -0.72 7.35
CA ALA A 163 -2.05 -1.44 7.70
C ALA A 163 -1.65 -2.51 6.65
N VAL A 164 -2.61 -3.26 6.10
CA VAL A 164 -2.33 -4.20 4.99
C VAL A 164 -2.04 -3.45 3.68
N GLY A 165 -2.68 -2.31 3.44
CA GLY A 165 -2.38 -1.46 2.29
C GLY A 165 -0.98 -0.87 2.31
N ASP A 166 -0.47 -0.59 3.49
CA ASP A 166 0.90 -0.16 3.76
C ASP A 166 1.88 -1.36 3.90
N MET A 167 1.44 -2.56 3.53
CA MET A 167 2.26 -3.79 3.51
C MET A 167 2.85 -4.17 4.87
N GLN A 168 2.24 -3.77 5.99
CA GLN A 168 2.76 -4.07 7.33
C GLN A 168 2.60 -5.55 7.73
N ASP A 169 1.86 -6.34 6.95
CA ASP A 169 1.73 -7.80 7.10
C ASP A 169 2.78 -8.59 6.30
N THR A 170 3.84 -7.96 5.80
CA THR A 170 4.86 -8.60 4.93
C THR A 170 5.39 -9.92 5.49
N ASN A 171 5.51 -10.05 6.82
CA ASN A 171 6.00 -11.25 7.51
C ASN A 171 4.94 -12.33 7.80
N GLY A 172 3.80 -12.31 7.12
CA GLY A 172 2.76 -13.33 7.22
C GLY A 172 1.53 -12.93 8.04
N GLU A 173 1.63 -11.86 8.83
CA GLU A 173 0.58 -11.38 9.74
C GLU A 173 0.90 -9.95 10.20
N LEU A 174 -0.12 -9.24 10.69
CA LEU A 174 0.04 -7.97 11.38
C LEU A 174 0.58 -8.21 12.81
N ARG A 175 1.60 -7.45 13.22
CA ARG A 175 2.31 -7.61 14.50
C ARG A 175 2.42 -6.30 15.27
N GLY A 176 2.98 -6.37 16.48
CA GLY A 176 3.17 -5.20 17.33
C GLY A 176 1.83 -4.57 17.69
N ALA A 177 1.74 -3.24 17.60
CA ALA A 177 0.52 -2.50 17.91
C ALA A 177 -0.66 -2.84 16.97
N ASN A 178 -0.40 -3.22 15.71
CA ASN A 178 -1.46 -3.68 14.80
C ASN A 178 -2.17 -4.94 15.33
N ALA A 179 -1.48 -5.83 16.05
CA ALA A 179 -2.11 -7.02 16.61
C ALA A 179 -3.19 -6.64 17.65
N GLY A 180 -2.94 -5.62 18.48
CA GLY A 180 -3.94 -5.11 19.43
C GLY A 180 -5.17 -4.51 18.73
N ILE A 181 -4.98 -3.87 17.57
CA ILE A 181 -6.08 -3.36 16.73
C ILE A 181 -6.89 -4.50 16.12
N VAL A 182 -6.23 -5.55 15.62
CA VAL A 182 -6.89 -6.77 15.12
C VAL A 182 -7.72 -7.41 16.22
N GLU A 183 -7.15 -7.60 17.42
CA GLU A 183 -7.84 -8.18 18.57
C GLU A 183 -9.11 -7.38 18.94
N GLU A 184 -9.03 -6.04 18.96
CA GLU A 184 -10.19 -5.19 19.23
C GLU A 184 -11.25 -5.29 18.11
N GLY A 185 -10.82 -5.38 16.84
CA GLY A 185 -11.70 -5.59 15.69
C GLY A 185 -12.43 -6.93 15.71
N VAL A 186 -11.74 -8.00 16.14
CA VAL A 186 -12.32 -9.33 16.36
C VAL A 186 -13.33 -9.29 17.51
N ALA A 187 -12.98 -8.65 18.62
CA ALA A 187 -13.87 -8.50 19.77
C ALA A 187 -15.13 -7.67 19.43
N ALA A 188 -15.02 -6.70 18.52
CA ALA A 188 -16.14 -5.91 18.01
C ALA A 188 -16.94 -6.61 16.88
N GLY A 189 -16.49 -7.77 16.41
CA GLY A 189 -17.12 -8.54 15.34
C GLY A 189 -17.10 -7.83 13.98
N VAL A 190 -16.06 -7.03 13.72
CA VAL A 190 -15.85 -6.34 12.43
C VAL A 190 -14.72 -6.91 11.60
N VAL A 191 -13.78 -7.61 12.25
CA VAL A 191 -12.67 -8.33 11.61
C VAL A 191 -12.75 -9.80 12.01
N GLU A 192 -12.47 -10.68 11.07
CA GLU A 192 -12.20 -12.09 11.31
C GLU A 192 -10.78 -12.39 10.84
N GLU A 193 -9.98 -12.96 11.74
CA GLU A 193 -8.62 -13.43 11.48
C GLU A 193 -8.65 -14.95 11.28
N GLY A 194 -7.94 -15.43 10.26
CA GLY A 194 -7.80 -16.87 10.01
C GLY A 194 -6.63 -17.21 9.10
N THR A 195 -6.24 -18.48 9.10
CA THR A 195 -5.15 -18.99 8.25
C THR A 195 -5.69 -19.45 6.89
N ASP A 196 -5.17 -18.89 5.80
CA ASP A 196 -5.58 -19.22 4.43
C ASP A 196 -4.44 -18.94 3.42
N LEU A 197 -4.69 -19.17 2.13
CA LEU A 197 -3.78 -18.78 1.06
C LEU A 197 -3.58 -17.27 1.03
N ARG A 198 -2.32 -16.82 1.04
CA ARG A 198 -1.93 -15.41 0.85
C ARG A 198 -1.89 -15.04 -0.63
N ILE A 199 -3.01 -15.22 -1.32
CA ILE A 199 -3.14 -14.89 -2.74
C ILE A 199 -4.24 -13.85 -2.91
N TYR A 200 -3.93 -12.77 -3.60
CA TYR A 200 -4.91 -11.73 -3.92
C TYR A 200 -6.04 -12.24 -4.83
N GLY A 201 -7.28 -11.92 -4.48
CA GLY A 201 -8.47 -12.17 -5.29
C GLY A 201 -9.37 -13.32 -4.82
N ARG A 202 -9.25 -13.74 -3.56
CA ARG A 202 -10.05 -14.83 -2.98
C ARG A 202 -11.57 -14.60 -3.09
N GLN A 203 -11.99 -13.35 -3.00
CA GLN A 203 -13.38 -12.94 -3.06
C GLN A 203 -13.85 -12.70 -4.50
N THR A 204 -12.98 -12.17 -5.37
CA THR A 204 -13.43 -11.63 -6.68
C THR A 204 -12.87 -12.32 -7.92
N ARG A 205 -11.83 -13.16 -7.80
CA ARG A 205 -11.23 -13.83 -8.96
C ARG A 205 -11.72 -15.26 -9.11
N ALA A 206 -12.08 -15.62 -10.34
CA ALA A 206 -12.24 -17.00 -10.75
C ALA A 206 -10.93 -17.78 -10.54
N LEU A 207 -11.03 -19.04 -10.11
CA LEU A 207 -9.89 -19.88 -9.72
C LEU A 207 -8.72 -19.88 -10.72
N PRO A 208 -8.91 -20.00 -12.05
CA PRO A 208 -7.78 -19.95 -12.98
C PRO A 208 -7.00 -18.64 -12.92
N LYS A 209 -7.70 -17.50 -12.81
CA LYS A 209 -7.06 -16.17 -12.71
C LYS A 209 -6.46 -15.94 -11.33
N LEU A 210 -7.07 -16.47 -10.27
CA LEU A 210 -6.49 -16.46 -8.92
C LEU A 210 -5.10 -17.11 -8.95
N LEU A 211 -5.00 -18.32 -9.51
CA LEU A 211 -3.75 -19.07 -9.58
C LEU A 211 -2.75 -18.48 -10.60
N GLN A 212 -3.22 -18.05 -11.77
CA GLN A 212 -2.37 -17.40 -12.77
C GLN A 212 -1.63 -16.19 -12.19
N TYR A 213 -2.31 -15.38 -11.37
CA TYR A 213 -1.76 -14.15 -10.82
C TYR A 213 -1.15 -14.31 -9.42
N ALA A 214 -1.02 -15.53 -8.90
CA ALA A 214 -0.28 -15.82 -7.67
C ALA A 214 1.22 -15.66 -7.95
N THR A 215 1.72 -14.43 -7.93
CA THR A 215 3.10 -14.10 -8.32
C THR A 215 4.03 -13.83 -7.14
N ASP A 216 3.49 -13.65 -5.93
CA ASP A 216 4.27 -13.54 -4.71
C ASP A 216 5.04 -14.85 -4.44
N VAL A 217 4.35 -15.99 -4.55
CA VAL A 217 4.97 -17.31 -4.63
C VAL A 217 4.84 -17.84 -6.05
N ARG A 218 5.87 -17.62 -6.88
CA ARG A 218 5.87 -18.11 -8.25
C ARG A 218 5.95 -19.63 -8.28
N ILE A 219 4.87 -20.28 -8.72
CA ILE A 219 4.80 -21.73 -8.92
C ILE A 219 4.98 -22.02 -10.41
N PRO A 220 6.10 -22.65 -10.83
CA PRO A 220 6.35 -22.95 -12.23
C PRO A 220 5.23 -23.78 -12.86
N GLY A 221 4.76 -23.33 -14.02
CA GLY A 221 3.66 -23.95 -14.75
C GLY A 221 2.26 -23.56 -14.25
N ILE A 222 2.13 -22.70 -13.24
CA ILE A 222 0.85 -22.16 -12.77
C ILE A 222 0.89 -20.62 -12.82
N SER A 223 1.81 -20.01 -12.08
CA SER A 223 1.95 -18.55 -12.04
C SER A 223 2.37 -18.03 -13.41
N ASN A 224 1.74 -16.95 -13.87
CA ASN A 224 1.85 -16.38 -15.21
C ASN A 224 1.48 -17.35 -16.35
N ASN A 225 0.83 -18.49 -16.06
CA ASN A 225 0.43 -19.49 -17.05
C ASN A 225 -1.05 -19.87 -16.89
N GLU A 226 -1.92 -19.20 -17.65
CA GLU A 226 -3.37 -19.47 -17.61
C GLU A 226 -3.72 -20.92 -18.00
N ALA A 227 -3.09 -21.44 -19.06
CA ALA A 227 -3.34 -22.80 -19.52
C ALA A 227 -2.95 -23.83 -18.46
N GLY A 228 -1.78 -23.65 -17.82
CA GLY A 228 -1.31 -24.52 -16.76
C GLY A 228 -2.12 -24.41 -15.47
N ALA A 229 -2.65 -23.22 -15.14
CA ALA A 229 -3.59 -23.06 -14.03
C ALA A 229 -4.91 -23.81 -14.30
N ILE A 230 -5.44 -23.75 -15.52
CA ILE A 230 -6.64 -24.50 -15.94
C ILE A 230 -6.38 -26.01 -15.91
N GLU A 231 -5.25 -26.47 -16.45
CA GLU A 231 -4.85 -27.87 -16.43
C GLU A 231 -4.77 -28.40 -15.00
N PHE A 232 -4.04 -27.69 -14.12
CA PHE A 232 -3.94 -28.03 -12.70
C PHE A 232 -5.32 -28.15 -12.04
N LEU A 233 -6.21 -27.17 -12.23
CA LEU A 233 -7.55 -27.18 -11.64
C LEU A 233 -8.44 -28.31 -12.19
N THR A 234 -8.24 -28.70 -13.45
CA THR A 234 -9.03 -29.76 -14.10
C THR A 234 -8.60 -31.15 -13.64
N GLU A 235 -7.34 -31.33 -13.25
CA GLU A 235 -6.81 -32.58 -12.70
C GLU A 235 -7.14 -32.79 -11.21
N LEU A 236 -7.61 -31.76 -10.51
CA LEU A 236 -8.00 -31.85 -9.10
C LEU A 236 -9.34 -32.57 -8.92
N ASP A 237 -9.41 -33.39 -7.88
CA ASP A 237 -10.65 -33.96 -7.37
C ASP A 237 -11.43 -32.94 -6.52
N VAL A 238 -11.66 -31.76 -7.09
CA VAL A 238 -12.40 -30.63 -6.49
C VAL A 238 -13.31 -30.07 -7.58
N PRO A 239 -14.63 -29.92 -7.33
CA PRO A 239 -15.54 -29.34 -8.31
C PRO A 239 -15.32 -27.82 -8.39
N CYS A 240 -14.33 -27.43 -9.21
CA CYS A 240 -13.89 -26.05 -9.40
C CYS A 240 -14.83 -25.22 -10.28
N ARG A 241 -15.89 -25.83 -10.81
CA ARG A 241 -16.95 -25.17 -11.57
C ARG A 241 -18.29 -25.27 -10.84
N ASP A 242 -19.13 -24.27 -11.00
CA ASP A 242 -20.50 -24.28 -10.49
C ASP A 242 -21.46 -25.07 -11.41
N ASP A 243 -22.74 -25.08 -11.04
CA ASP A 243 -23.79 -25.80 -11.76
C ASP A 243 -24.03 -25.27 -13.19
N ASP A 244 -23.68 -24.01 -13.45
CA ASP A 244 -23.76 -23.37 -14.77
C ASP A 244 -22.49 -23.62 -15.61
N GLY A 245 -21.49 -24.28 -15.03
CA GLY A 245 -20.22 -24.59 -15.67
C GLY A 245 -19.22 -23.42 -15.64
N GLU A 246 -19.51 -22.34 -14.92
CA GLU A 246 -18.59 -21.23 -14.73
C GLU A 246 -17.54 -21.55 -13.67
N TRP A 247 -16.37 -20.92 -13.76
CA TRP A 247 -15.32 -21.13 -12.76
C TRP A 247 -15.72 -20.51 -11.43
N LYS A 248 -15.70 -21.32 -10.37
CA LYS A 248 -15.84 -20.84 -9.00
C LYS A 248 -14.72 -19.87 -8.64
N ARG A 249 -14.94 -19.07 -7.59
CA ARG A 249 -13.93 -18.27 -6.89
C ARG A 249 -13.48 -19.03 -5.63
N TRP A 250 -12.43 -18.57 -4.97
CA TRP A 250 -11.96 -19.21 -3.72
C TRP A 250 -13.03 -19.21 -2.62
N VAL A 251 -13.76 -18.10 -2.48
CA VAL A 251 -14.87 -17.98 -1.50
C VAL A 251 -16.04 -18.93 -1.77
N ASP A 252 -16.22 -19.39 -3.01
CA ASP A 252 -17.30 -20.30 -3.38
C ASP A 252 -16.97 -21.78 -3.03
N LEU A 253 -15.74 -22.05 -2.58
CA LEU A 253 -15.29 -23.38 -2.17
C LEU A 253 -15.59 -23.64 -0.68
N THR A 254 -15.98 -24.86 -0.38
CA THR A 254 -16.10 -25.37 1.00
C THR A 254 -14.73 -25.45 1.68
N GLY A 255 -14.69 -25.62 3.01
CA GLY A 255 -13.45 -25.80 3.76
C GLY A 255 -12.60 -26.98 3.24
N ASP A 256 -13.23 -28.12 3.00
CA ASP A 256 -12.55 -29.34 2.52
C ASP A 256 -12.00 -29.17 1.09
N GLU A 257 -12.76 -28.48 0.22
CA GLU A 257 -12.33 -28.17 -1.14
C GLU A 257 -11.13 -27.21 -1.14
N ARG A 258 -11.18 -26.14 -0.33
CA ARG A 258 -10.06 -25.21 -0.13
C ARG A 258 -8.82 -25.93 0.37
N GLN A 259 -8.96 -26.78 1.39
CA GLN A 259 -7.84 -27.55 1.94
C GLN A 259 -7.24 -28.49 0.88
N THR A 260 -8.07 -29.15 0.07
CA THR A 260 -7.61 -30.06 -0.99
C THR A 260 -6.84 -29.31 -2.06
N LEU A 261 -7.37 -28.17 -2.53
CA LEU A 261 -6.72 -27.33 -3.54
C LEU A 261 -5.39 -26.76 -3.01
N ALA A 262 -5.38 -26.16 -1.81
CA ALA A 262 -4.17 -25.63 -1.19
C ALA A 262 -3.08 -26.71 -1.02
N SER A 263 -3.46 -27.90 -0.54
CA SER A 263 -2.53 -29.02 -0.38
C SER A 263 -1.96 -29.52 -1.71
N ALA A 264 -2.75 -29.50 -2.79
CA ALA A 264 -2.26 -29.83 -4.11
C ALA A 264 -1.34 -28.74 -4.68
N LEU A 265 -1.64 -27.47 -4.42
CA LEU A 265 -0.83 -26.33 -4.85
C LEU A 265 0.56 -26.36 -4.19
N ILE A 266 0.61 -26.64 -2.88
CA ILE A 266 1.87 -26.85 -2.13
C ILE A 266 2.67 -28.01 -2.72
N ARG A 267 2.04 -29.17 -2.97
CA ARG A 267 2.71 -30.33 -3.59
C ARG A 267 3.28 -29.99 -4.96
N ARG A 268 2.55 -29.21 -5.77
CA ARG A 268 3.02 -28.74 -7.07
C ARG A 268 4.21 -27.80 -6.93
N ALA A 269 4.20 -26.88 -5.97
CA ALA A 269 5.32 -25.99 -5.69
C ALA A 269 6.59 -26.78 -5.30
N ILE A 270 6.47 -27.77 -4.41
CA ILE A 270 7.58 -28.65 -4.01
C ILE A 270 8.13 -29.42 -5.23
N ALA A 271 7.24 -30.05 -6.01
CA ALA A 271 7.63 -30.84 -7.18
C ALA A 271 8.31 -29.99 -8.27
N SER A 272 7.95 -28.71 -8.36
CA SER A 272 8.56 -27.74 -9.29
C SER A 272 9.82 -27.07 -8.74
N GLY A 273 10.31 -27.48 -7.55
CA GLY A 273 11.56 -26.98 -6.97
C GLY A 273 11.47 -25.59 -6.34
N VAL A 274 10.28 -25.13 -5.96
CA VAL A 274 10.12 -23.86 -5.21
C VAL A 274 10.81 -24.02 -3.84
N PRO A 275 11.67 -23.07 -3.41
CA PRO A 275 12.32 -23.14 -2.10
C PRO A 275 11.32 -23.22 -0.94
N ALA A 276 11.63 -24.03 0.08
CA ALA A 276 10.73 -24.25 1.21
C ALA A 276 10.26 -22.95 1.89
N SER A 277 11.18 -22.00 2.10
CA SER A 277 10.84 -20.68 2.67
C SER A 277 9.79 -19.92 1.87
N ARG A 278 9.77 -20.06 0.53
CA ARG A 278 8.76 -19.43 -0.34
C ARG A 278 7.44 -20.18 -0.34
N ILE A 279 7.46 -21.48 -0.06
CA ILE A 279 6.24 -22.28 0.08
C ILE A 279 5.55 -21.93 1.40
N ASP A 280 6.34 -21.69 2.45
CA ASP A 280 5.81 -21.23 3.74
C ASP A 280 5.08 -19.87 3.60
N ASP A 281 5.55 -18.99 2.70
CA ASP A 281 4.88 -17.71 2.38
C ASP A 281 3.48 -17.87 1.72
N LEU A 282 3.15 -19.05 1.18
CA LEU A 282 1.90 -19.28 0.44
C LEU A 282 0.67 -19.31 1.36
N VAL A 283 0.87 -19.70 2.61
CA VAL A 283 -0.18 -19.82 3.63
C VAL A 283 0.19 -18.93 4.79
N GLY A 284 -0.76 -18.13 5.26
CA GLY A 284 -0.52 -17.28 6.43
C GLY A 284 -1.80 -16.67 6.94
N THR A 285 -1.64 -15.66 7.79
CA THR A 285 -2.76 -14.97 8.40
C THR A 285 -3.45 -14.11 7.36
N THR A 286 -4.77 -14.17 7.36
CA THR A 286 -5.61 -13.39 6.48
C THR A 286 -6.73 -12.74 7.28
N TYR A 287 -7.13 -11.55 6.81
CA TYR A 287 -8.12 -10.72 7.47
C TYR A 287 -9.31 -10.50 6.53
N VAL A 288 -10.51 -10.75 7.04
CA VAL A 288 -11.76 -10.47 6.33
C VAL A 288 -12.68 -9.60 7.19
N LEU A 289 -13.46 -8.74 6.55
CA LEU A 289 -14.36 -7.81 7.23
C LEU A 289 -15.75 -8.44 7.40
N SER A 290 -16.10 -8.82 8.63
CA SER A 290 -17.27 -9.65 8.92
C SER A 290 -18.61 -9.01 8.53
N ARG A 291 -18.67 -7.67 8.45
CA ARG A 291 -19.88 -6.90 8.07
C ARG A 291 -20.04 -6.71 6.56
N GLU A 292 -18.99 -6.94 5.77
CA GLU A 292 -19.04 -6.77 4.31
C GLU A 292 -19.53 -8.05 3.63
N GLN A 293 -20.15 -7.88 2.46
CA GLN A 293 -20.75 -8.99 1.71
C GLN A 293 -19.65 -9.89 1.11
N GLU A 294 -19.76 -11.21 1.34
CA GLU A 294 -18.89 -12.20 0.70
C GLU A 294 -18.95 -12.14 -0.83
N GLY A 295 -17.82 -12.42 -1.48
CA GLY A 295 -17.69 -12.33 -2.92
C GLY A 295 -17.57 -10.91 -3.47
N THR A 296 -17.29 -9.93 -2.61
CA THR A 296 -17.02 -8.53 -2.99
C THR A 296 -15.62 -8.11 -2.62
N GLU A 297 -15.11 -7.06 -3.28
CA GLU A 297 -13.80 -6.46 -3.01
C GLU A 297 -13.65 -5.99 -1.56
N LEU A 298 -14.76 -5.68 -0.87
CA LEU A 298 -14.74 -5.12 0.49
C LEU A 298 -14.56 -6.19 1.58
N ARG A 299 -14.84 -7.46 1.26
CA ARG A 299 -14.79 -8.55 2.25
C ARG A 299 -13.37 -8.90 2.66
N ASP A 300 -12.44 -8.92 1.72
CA ASP A 300 -11.03 -9.24 1.97
C ASP A 300 -10.23 -7.95 2.08
N VAL A 301 -9.47 -7.81 3.16
CA VAL A 301 -8.73 -6.60 3.49
C VAL A 301 -7.72 -6.23 2.38
N SER A 302 -7.06 -7.22 1.77
CA SER A 302 -6.12 -6.99 0.67
C SER A 302 -6.82 -6.52 -0.61
N GLU A 303 -8.03 -7.03 -0.87
CA GLU A 303 -8.86 -6.62 -2.00
C GLU A 303 -9.44 -5.22 -1.81
N PHE A 304 -9.84 -4.90 -0.59
CA PHE A 304 -10.35 -3.58 -0.25
C PHE A 304 -9.24 -2.53 -0.34
N SER A 305 -8.08 -2.81 0.23
CA SER A 305 -6.91 -1.94 0.07
C SER A 305 -6.57 -1.69 -1.41
N THR A 306 -6.62 -2.72 -2.26
CA THR A 306 -6.37 -2.55 -3.70
C THR A 306 -7.46 -1.72 -4.39
N LEU A 307 -8.72 -1.83 -3.96
CA LEU A 307 -9.81 -0.98 -4.44
C LEU A 307 -9.55 0.49 -4.11
N LEU A 308 -9.13 0.80 -2.87
CA LEU A 308 -8.80 2.16 -2.41
C LEU A 308 -7.55 2.71 -3.12
N ASN A 309 -6.51 1.90 -3.25
CA ASN A 309 -5.33 2.25 -4.03
C ASN A 309 -5.70 2.58 -5.48
N ALA A 310 -6.64 1.84 -6.07
CA ALA A 310 -7.14 2.17 -7.40
C ALA A 310 -7.91 3.50 -7.44
N THR A 311 -8.59 3.95 -6.37
CA THR A 311 -9.20 5.29 -6.37
C THR A 311 -8.15 6.39 -6.22
N ALA A 312 -7.16 6.17 -5.36
CA ALA A 312 -6.03 7.06 -5.13
C ALA A 312 -5.19 7.31 -6.39
N ARG A 313 -4.80 6.24 -7.13
CA ARG A 313 -3.95 6.31 -8.34
C ARG A 313 -4.56 7.12 -9.50
N TYR A 314 -5.84 7.43 -9.44
CA TYR A 314 -6.56 8.25 -10.42
C TYR A 314 -7.19 9.50 -9.80
N ASP A 315 -6.67 9.96 -8.66
CA ASP A 315 -7.04 11.22 -8.01
C ASP A 315 -8.51 11.32 -7.63
N ARG A 316 -9.08 10.18 -7.27
CA ARG A 316 -10.47 10.07 -6.81
C ARG A 316 -10.54 9.74 -5.34
N ALA A 317 -9.81 10.52 -4.53
CA ALA A 317 -9.85 10.41 -3.08
C ALA A 317 -11.28 10.58 -2.54
N ASP A 318 -12.08 11.45 -3.16
CA ASP A 318 -13.51 11.63 -2.88
C ASP A 318 -14.30 10.31 -2.95
N VAL A 319 -13.99 9.46 -3.93
CA VAL A 319 -14.64 8.16 -4.10
C VAL A 319 -14.13 7.17 -3.06
N GLY A 320 -12.82 7.13 -2.83
CA GLY A 320 -12.20 6.26 -1.82
C GLY A 320 -12.76 6.54 -0.42
N LEU A 321 -12.76 7.82 -0.01
CA LEU A 321 -13.29 8.27 1.27
C LEU A 321 -14.77 7.92 1.41
N ALA A 322 -15.60 8.18 0.40
CA ALA A 322 -17.02 7.82 0.44
C ALA A 322 -17.22 6.32 0.68
N VAL A 323 -16.40 5.45 0.06
CA VAL A 323 -16.44 4.01 0.32
C VAL A 323 -16.01 3.70 1.76
N CYS A 324 -14.95 4.32 2.29
CA CYS A 324 -14.55 4.17 3.70
C CYS A 324 -15.68 4.59 4.66
N LEU A 325 -16.44 5.64 4.33
CA LEU A 325 -17.55 6.17 5.13
C LEU A 325 -18.85 5.35 5.07
N GLY A 326 -18.91 4.27 4.30
CA GLY A 326 -20.11 3.41 4.26
C GLY A 326 -20.92 3.47 2.97
N GLU A 327 -20.52 4.27 1.96
CA GLU A 327 -21.29 4.42 0.72
C GLU A 327 -21.14 3.20 -0.22
N ARG A 328 -22.06 2.24 -0.12
CA ARG A 328 -22.02 0.96 -0.86
C ARG A 328 -22.69 0.99 -2.24
N ASP A 329 -23.34 2.09 -2.62
CA ASP A 329 -24.02 2.23 -3.91
C ASP A 329 -23.15 2.98 -4.93
N ALA A 330 -23.45 4.26 -5.18
CA ALA A 330 -22.86 5.02 -6.27
C ALA A 330 -21.34 5.21 -6.14
N ALA A 331 -20.83 5.35 -4.90
CA ALA A 331 -19.40 5.48 -4.63
C ALA A 331 -18.67 4.16 -4.92
N LEU A 332 -19.14 3.04 -4.38
CA LEU A 332 -18.57 1.71 -4.64
C LEU A 332 -18.59 1.36 -6.14
N ASP A 333 -19.66 1.69 -6.85
CA ASP A 333 -19.74 1.50 -8.30
C ASP A 333 -18.69 2.32 -9.07
N ARG A 334 -18.40 3.55 -8.63
CA ARG A 334 -17.31 4.36 -9.18
C ARG A 334 -15.95 3.74 -8.86
N ALA A 335 -15.73 3.32 -7.61
CA ALA A 335 -14.49 2.67 -7.18
C ALA A 335 -14.22 1.40 -8.02
N ARG A 336 -15.24 0.56 -8.23
CA ARG A 336 -15.15 -0.64 -9.09
C ARG A 336 -14.82 -0.31 -10.54
N ARG A 337 -15.35 0.79 -11.09
CA ARG A 337 -14.97 1.27 -12.44
C ARG A 337 -13.50 1.69 -12.48
N LEU A 338 -13.02 2.41 -11.46
CA LEU A 338 -11.63 2.81 -11.34
C LEU A 338 -10.71 1.58 -11.22
N LEU A 339 -11.07 0.58 -10.41
CA LEU A 339 -10.33 -0.68 -10.29
C LEU A 339 -10.28 -1.46 -11.62
N ARG A 340 -11.40 -1.54 -12.36
CA ARG A 340 -11.41 -2.17 -13.69
C ARG A 340 -10.51 -1.42 -14.67
N ASN A 341 -10.55 -0.09 -14.67
CA ASN A 341 -9.67 0.74 -15.50
C ASN A 341 -8.20 0.56 -15.09
N HIS A 342 -7.91 0.48 -13.79
CA HIS A 342 -6.59 0.19 -13.25
C HIS A 342 -6.03 -1.12 -13.79
N ARG A 343 -6.79 -2.21 -13.63
CA ARG A 343 -6.40 -3.55 -14.13
C ARG A 343 -6.17 -3.55 -15.64
N LYS A 344 -7.02 -2.84 -16.40
CA LYS A 344 -6.85 -2.68 -17.86
C LYS A 344 -5.56 -1.94 -18.21
N ASN A 345 -5.26 -0.84 -17.52
CA ASN A 345 -4.05 -0.06 -17.77
C ASN A 345 -2.78 -0.85 -17.41
N LEU A 346 -2.77 -1.60 -16.30
CA LEU A 346 -1.66 -2.50 -15.96
C LEU A 346 -1.45 -3.58 -17.03
N SER A 347 -2.53 -4.21 -17.49
CA SER A 347 -2.45 -5.20 -18.56
C SER A 347 -1.92 -4.61 -19.86
N ASN A 348 -2.37 -3.41 -20.23
CA ASN A 348 -1.88 -2.70 -21.42
C ASN A 348 -0.40 -2.32 -21.27
N GLY A 349 0.01 -1.82 -20.10
CA GLY A 349 1.41 -1.49 -19.83
C GLY A 349 2.32 -2.71 -19.92
N LEU A 350 1.92 -3.85 -19.35
CA LEU A 350 2.69 -5.09 -19.48
C LEU A 350 2.78 -5.57 -20.93
N GLN A 351 1.70 -5.44 -21.70
CA GLN A 351 1.70 -5.74 -23.13
C GLN A 351 2.64 -4.81 -23.90
N TRP A 352 2.62 -3.52 -23.59
CA TRP A 352 3.50 -2.51 -24.18
C TRP A 352 4.98 -2.88 -23.96
N VAL A 353 5.36 -3.28 -22.73
CA VAL A 353 6.74 -3.71 -22.41
C VAL A 353 7.11 -4.98 -23.18
N LYS A 354 6.18 -5.93 -23.37
CA LYS A 354 6.42 -7.14 -24.19
C LYS A 354 6.65 -6.82 -25.66
N GLU A 355 5.95 -5.82 -26.19
CA GLU A 355 6.03 -5.44 -27.61
C GLU A 355 7.26 -4.59 -27.93
N HIS A 356 7.62 -3.65 -27.05
CA HIS A 356 8.74 -2.73 -27.25
C HIS A 356 10.06 -3.27 -26.67
N GLY A 357 9.97 -4.19 -25.71
CA GLY A 357 11.12 -4.75 -25.01
C GLY A 357 11.77 -3.76 -24.05
N VAL A 358 12.93 -4.17 -23.54
CA VAL A 358 13.81 -3.36 -22.68
C VAL A 358 15.16 -3.17 -23.37
N ARG A 359 15.79 -2.03 -23.12
CA ARG A 359 17.20 -1.79 -23.41
C ARG A 359 18.04 -2.37 -22.28
N VAL A 360 19.24 -2.83 -22.60
CA VAL A 360 20.10 -3.51 -21.64
C VAL A 360 21.48 -2.89 -21.67
N GLU A 361 21.92 -2.43 -20.51
CA GLU A 361 23.26 -1.95 -20.22
C GLU A 361 24.10 -3.09 -19.61
N ASP A 362 25.25 -2.78 -19.01
CA ASP A 362 26.14 -3.81 -18.46
C ASP A 362 25.57 -4.45 -17.20
N ASN A 363 24.95 -3.66 -16.32
CA ASN A 363 24.51 -4.06 -14.98
C ASN A 363 22.99 -3.90 -14.77
N LEU A 364 22.32 -3.09 -15.58
CA LEU A 364 20.86 -2.91 -15.51
C LEU A 364 20.15 -3.00 -16.87
N GLN A 365 18.82 -3.05 -16.83
CA GLN A 365 17.96 -2.95 -18.00
C GLN A 365 16.91 -1.87 -17.80
N TRP A 366 16.37 -1.31 -18.88
CA TRP A 366 15.43 -0.21 -18.77
C TRP A 366 14.46 -0.07 -19.94
N PHE A 367 13.35 0.62 -19.69
CA PHE A 367 12.45 1.10 -20.74
C PHE A 367 11.92 2.49 -20.41
N ASP A 368 11.72 3.31 -21.44
CA ASP A 368 11.09 4.62 -21.33
C ASP A 368 9.73 4.57 -22.02
N ALA A 369 8.69 4.68 -21.20
CA ALA A 369 7.30 4.59 -21.64
C ALA A 369 6.71 5.94 -22.05
N GLY A 370 7.46 7.05 -21.94
CA GLY A 370 6.96 8.38 -22.27
C GLY A 370 5.62 8.68 -21.58
N ASP A 371 4.59 8.98 -22.37
CA ASP A 371 3.20 9.18 -21.93
C ASP A 371 2.29 7.95 -22.17
N GLU A 372 2.81 6.86 -22.77
CA GLU A 372 2.05 5.63 -23.06
C GLU A 372 1.69 4.85 -21.79
N ILE A 373 2.54 4.94 -20.76
CA ILE A 373 2.28 4.39 -19.42
C ILE A 373 2.36 5.52 -18.40
N ARG A 374 1.26 5.76 -17.68
CA ARG A 374 1.20 6.80 -16.65
C ARG A 374 2.28 6.61 -15.59
N GLU A 375 2.88 7.72 -15.15
CA GLU A 375 3.88 7.74 -14.07
C GLU A 375 3.39 7.06 -12.78
N THR A 376 2.09 7.16 -12.46
CA THR A 376 1.52 6.56 -11.24
C THR A 376 1.48 5.03 -11.26
N ILE A 377 1.64 4.39 -12.43
CA ILE A 377 1.59 2.94 -12.59
C ILE A 377 2.85 2.33 -13.22
N VAL A 378 3.77 3.15 -13.75
CA VAL A 378 4.95 2.66 -14.49
C VAL A 378 5.82 1.73 -13.64
N GLY A 379 6.01 2.04 -12.36
CA GLY A 379 6.75 1.17 -11.43
C GLY A 379 6.05 -0.16 -11.13
N ILE A 380 4.71 -0.20 -11.15
CA ILE A 380 3.94 -1.45 -10.99
C ILE A 380 4.14 -2.32 -12.24
N VAL A 381 4.05 -1.72 -13.43
CA VAL A 381 4.29 -2.42 -14.70
C VAL A 381 5.70 -2.97 -14.76
N ALA A 382 6.70 -2.18 -14.36
CA ALA A 382 8.09 -2.63 -14.27
C ALA A 382 8.23 -3.85 -13.35
N GLY A 383 7.60 -3.81 -12.17
CA GLY A 383 7.63 -4.92 -11.20
C GLY A 383 6.95 -6.18 -11.74
N MET A 384 5.83 -6.03 -12.43
CA MET A 384 5.14 -7.14 -13.11
C MET A 384 5.97 -7.72 -14.26
N ALA A 385 6.80 -6.90 -14.91
CA ALA A 385 7.67 -7.33 -16.01
C ALA A 385 8.90 -8.10 -15.52
N VAL A 386 9.39 -7.85 -14.30
CA VAL A 386 10.53 -8.58 -13.70
C VAL A 386 10.25 -10.08 -13.70
N GLY A 387 11.20 -10.86 -14.22
CA GLY A 387 11.12 -12.32 -14.27
C GLY A 387 10.05 -12.87 -15.23
N THR A 388 9.53 -12.04 -16.13
CA THR A 388 8.79 -12.49 -17.31
C THR A 388 9.73 -12.51 -18.51
N ASP A 389 9.32 -13.13 -19.62
CA ASP A 389 10.11 -13.14 -20.86
C ASP A 389 10.33 -11.73 -21.47
N ALA A 390 9.68 -10.70 -20.92
CA ALA A 390 9.88 -9.30 -21.31
C ALA A 390 11.16 -8.68 -20.74
N THR A 391 11.76 -9.27 -19.71
CA THR A 391 12.97 -8.77 -19.05
C THR A 391 14.04 -9.86 -18.92
N ARG A 392 15.31 -9.47 -18.79
CA ARG A 392 16.41 -10.38 -18.47
C ARG A 392 16.38 -10.73 -16.98
N ASN A 393 16.46 -12.02 -16.68
CA ASN A 393 16.65 -12.48 -15.30
C ASN A 393 18.01 -12.03 -14.76
N GLY A 394 18.08 -11.74 -13.46
CA GLY A 394 19.35 -11.38 -12.81
C GLY A 394 19.78 -9.92 -12.97
N MET A 395 18.98 -9.07 -13.64
CA MET A 395 19.27 -7.64 -13.78
C MET A 395 18.10 -6.77 -13.26
N PRO A 396 18.33 -5.72 -12.46
CA PRO A 396 17.29 -4.79 -12.06
C PRO A 396 16.74 -4.02 -13.26
N VAL A 397 15.44 -3.70 -13.24
CA VAL A 397 14.77 -2.92 -14.29
C VAL A 397 14.50 -1.50 -13.83
N LEU A 398 14.84 -0.53 -14.65
CA LEU A 398 14.47 0.88 -14.52
C LEU A 398 13.36 1.22 -15.52
N ALA A 399 12.37 1.96 -15.07
CA ALA A 399 11.24 2.36 -15.89
C ALA A 399 11.02 3.87 -15.79
N PHE A 400 10.89 4.51 -16.95
CA PHE A 400 10.71 5.96 -17.08
C PHE A 400 9.31 6.29 -17.61
N ALA A 401 8.73 7.37 -17.11
CA ALA A 401 7.48 7.95 -17.60
C ALA A 401 7.51 9.48 -17.47
N GLU A 402 6.91 10.18 -18.43
CA GLU A 402 6.80 11.64 -18.39
C GLU A 402 5.84 12.11 -17.30
N LYS A 403 6.21 13.18 -16.59
CA LYS A 403 5.34 13.94 -15.68
C LYS A 403 4.81 15.19 -16.39
N GLU A 404 3.68 15.72 -15.95
CA GLU A 404 3.06 16.91 -16.55
C GLU A 404 3.94 18.17 -16.43
N ASP A 405 4.83 18.22 -15.44
CA ASP A 405 5.64 19.41 -15.11
C ASP A 405 6.99 19.50 -15.85
N GLY A 406 7.21 18.68 -16.88
CA GLY A 406 8.48 18.64 -17.61
C GLY A 406 9.61 17.90 -16.88
N GLU A 407 9.24 17.09 -15.90
CA GLU A 407 10.10 16.12 -15.22
C GLU A 407 9.84 14.69 -15.73
N VAL A 408 10.72 13.76 -15.37
CA VAL A 408 10.58 12.33 -15.67
C VAL A 408 10.56 11.57 -14.35
N LYS A 409 9.54 10.72 -14.17
CA LYS A 409 9.47 9.77 -13.07
C LYS A 409 10.31 8.55 -13.40
N VAL A 410 11.20 8.17 -12.49
CA VAL A 410 11.95 6.92 -12.55
C VAL A 410 11.45 5.96 -11.49
N SER A 411 11.26 4.70 -11.85
CA SER A 411 10.98 3.60 -10.93
C SER A 411 11.94 2.44 -11.17
N SER A 412 12.59 1.93 -10.12
CA SER A 412 13.41 0.71 -10.20
C SER A 412 12.75 -0.47 -9.52
N ARG A 413 12.99 -1.66 -10.06
CA ARG A 413 12.56 -2.95 -9.48
C ARG A 413 13.68 -3.97 -9.60
N GLY A 414 14.03 -4.57 -8.47
CA GLY A 414 14.97 -5.68 -8.36
C GLY A 414 14.27 -6.97 -7.95
N SER A 415 15.07 -7.95 -7.55
CA SER A 415 14.60 -9.17 -6.88
C SER A 415 15.34 -9.35 -5.56
N TYR A 416 14.74 -10.03 -4.59
CA TYR A 416 15.41 -10.33 -3.32
C TYR A 416 16.72 -11.10 -3.47
N VAL A 417 16.86 -11.86 -4.57
CA VAL A 417 18.14 -12.51 -4.88
C VAL A 417 19.22 -11.46 -5.13
N MET A 418 18.92 -10.43 -5.93
CA MET A 418 19.87 -9.34 -6.21
C MET A 418 20.19 -8.53 -4.95
N VAL A 419 19.19 -8.27 -4.10
CA VAL A 419 19.40 -7.54 -2.83
C VAL A 419 20.34 -8.32 -1.90
N ARG A 420 20.14 -9.64 -1.80
CA ARG A 420 21.05 -10.50 -1.03
C ARG A 420 22.46 -10.53 -1.63
N ASP A 421 22.59 -10.31 -2.93
CA ASP A 421 23.85 -10.25 -3.65
C ASP A 421 24.42 -8.81 -3.70
N GLY A 422 23.91 -7.89 -2.85
CA GLY A 422 24.48 -6.55 -2.63
C GLY A 422 23.68 -5.37 -3.22
N LEU A 423 22.60 -5.62 -3.96
CA LEU A 423 21.81 -4.56 -4.60
C LEU A 423 21.06 -3.68 -3.58
N ASP A 424 21.29 -2.38 -3.62
CA ASP A 424 20.49 -1.35 -2.94
C ASP A 424 20.02 -0.30 -3.94
N LEU A 425 18.77 -0.45 -4.41
CA LEU A 425 18.16 0.48 -5.35
C LEU A 425 17.81 1.85 -4.74
N SER A 426 17.70 1.96 -3.42
CA SER A 426 17.50 3.24 -2.74
C SER A 426 18.73 4.12 -2.89
N ALA A 427 19.92 3.53 -2.67
CA ALA A 427 21.18 4.20 -2.91
C ALA A 427 21.38 4.57 -4.39
N VAL A 428 21.10 3.63 -5.32
CA VAL A 428 21.16 3.89 -6.76
C VAL A 428 20.29 5.09 -7.15
N MET A 429 19.02 5.10 -6.74
CA MET A 429 18.09 6.17 -7.09
C MET A 429 18.51 7.51 -6.52
N ARG A 430 18.97 7.54 -5.27
CA ARG A 430 19.41 8.76 -4.59
C ARG A 430 20.66 9.36 -5.22
N GLU A 431 21.66 8.55 -5.52
CA GLU A 431 22.93 9.02 -6.05
C GLU A 431 22.84 9.39 -7.53
N ALA A 432 22.22 8.55 -8.36
CA ALA A 432 22.04 8.82 -9.79
C ALA A 432 21.15 10.05 -10.04
N SER A 433 20.09 10.25 -9.24
CA SER A 433 19.22 11.43 -9.39
C SER A 433 19.93 12.72 -9.03
N ARG A 434 20.68 12.74 -7.91
CA ARG A 434 21.46 13.91 -7.50
C ARG A 434 22.51 14.32 -8.53
N ALA A 435 23.10 13.36 -9.24
CA ALA A 435 24.07 13.63 -10.31
C ALA A 435 23.47 14.46 -11.47
N VAL A 436 22.15 14.39 -11.66
CA VAL A 436 21.41 15.10 -12.72
C VAL A 436 20.49 16.20 -12.19
N GLY A 437 20.65 16.60 -10.92
CA GLY A 437 19.82 17.63 -10.30
C GLY A 437 18.37 17.19 -10.01
N GLY A 438 18.14 15.88 -9.91
CA GLY A 438 16.90 15.29 -9.41
C GLY A 438 17.00 14.87 -7.95
N ASP A 439 15.95 14.18 -7.48
CA ASP A 439 15.89 13.58 -6.15
C ASP A 439 15.30 12.17 -6.21
N GLY A 440 15.71 11.31 -5.28
CA GLY A 440 15.33 9.90 -5.30
C GLY A 440 15.66 9.15 -4.01
N GLY A 441 14.96 8.04 -3.83
CA GLY A 441 15.06 7.17 -2.66
C GLY A 441 14.04 6.04 -2.68
N GLY A 442 13.90 5.35 -1.56
CA GLY A 442 12.97 4.23 -1.38
C GLY A 442 13.62 3.06 -0.64
N HIS A 443 13.30 1.83 -1.06
CA HIS A 443 13.83 0.60 -0.49
C HIS A 443 14.87 -0.07 -1.40
N ASP A 444 15.62 -1.01 -0.84
CA ASP A 444 16.65 -1.81 -1.52
C ASP A 444 16.14 -2.56 -2.77
N VAL A 445 14.94 -3.13 -2.72
CA VAL A 445 14.33 -3.91 -3.82
C VAL A 445 13.48 -3.06 -4.77
N ALA A 446 13.01 -1.90 -4.32
CA ALA A 446 12.12 -1.03 -5.07
C ALA A 446 12.29 0.42 -4.62
N ALA A 447 12.72 1.26 -5.55
CA ALA A 447 12.96 2.68 -5.31
C ALA A 447 12.41 3.52 -6.47
N GLY A 448 12.44 4.84 -6.30
CA GLY A 448 12.08 5.77 -7.36
C GLY A 448 12.83 7.08 -7.26
N ALA A 449 12.82 7.81 -8.37
CA ALA A 449 13.40 9.14 -8.46
C ALA A 449 12.53 10.03 -9.34
N THR A 450 12.81 11.33 -9.28
CA THR A 450 12.31 12.34 -10.20
C THR A 450 13.51 13.09 -10.75
N ILE A 451 13.61 13.19 -12.08
CA ILE A 451 14.74 13.84 -12.75
C ILE A 451 14.26 14.85 -13.80
N PRO A 452 15.08 15.87 -14.14
CA PRO A 452 14.75 16.79 -15.22
C PRO A 452 14.63 16.11 -16.59
N LYS A 453 13.72 16.60 -17.44
CA LYS A 453 13.59 16.10 -18.82
C LYS A 453 14.87 16.37 -19.62
N GLY A 454 15.37 15.33 -20.29
CA GLY A 454 16.62 15.36 -21.07
C GLY A 454 17.80 14.68 -20.37
N GLU A 455 17.71 14.38 -19.08
CA GLU A 455 18.81 13.78 -18.30
C GLU A 455 18.74 12.25 -18.21
N VAL A 456 17.79 11.59 -18.89
CA VAL A 456 17.55 10.14 -18.82
C VAL A 456 18.81 9.32 -19.10
N GLU A 457 19.55 9.65 -20.17
CA GLU A 457 20.76 8.92 -20.57
C GLU A 457 21.91 9.07 -19.55
N VAL A 458 22.07 10.26 -18.97
CA VAL A 458 23.09 10.53 -17.94
C VAL A 458 22.73 9.78 -16.65
N PHE A 459 21.45 9.84 -16.27
CA PHE A 459 20.93 9.08 -15.13
C PHE A 459 21.16 7.58 -15.28
N ILE A 460 20.87 7.01 -16.44
CA ILE A 460 21.08 5.57 -16.72
C ILE A 460 22.56 5.21 -16.60
N SER A 461 23.45 6.05 -17.14
CA SER A 461 24.90 5.82 -17.07
C SER A 461 25.41 5.79 -15.62
N GLU A 462 24.94 6.73 -14.79
CA GLU A 462 25.28 6.73 -13.36
C GLU A 462 24.67 5.56 -12.61
N ALA A 463 23.39 5.24 -12.87
CA ALA A 463 22.73 4.12 -12.24
C ALA A 463 23.40 2.78 -12.58
N ASP A 464 23.80 2.57 -13.84
CA ASP A 464 24.48 1.36 -14.28
C ASP A 464 25.84 1.19 -13.60
N ARG A 465 26.62 2.27 -13.49
CA ARG A 465 27.89 2.30 -12.75
C ARG A 465 27.70 1.91 -11.29
N ILE A 466 26.73 2.52 -10.60
CA ILE A 466 26.48 2.27 -9.17
C ILE A 466 26.02 0.83 -8.94
N VAL A 467 25.13 0.29 -9.78
CA VAL A 467 24.71 -1.12 -9.69
C VAL A 467 25.91 -2.05 -9.89
N GLY A 468 26.78 -1.75 -10.87
CA GLY A 468 27.99 -2.52 -11.10
C GLY A 468 28.96 -2.49 -9.92
N GLU A 469 29.11 -1.36 -9.24
CA GLU A 469 29.92 -1.22 -8.03
C GLU A 469 29.34 -2.05 -6.86
N GLN A 470 28.03 -1.94 -6.61
CA GLN A 470 27.35 -2.71 -5.55
C GLN A 470 27.51 -4.22 -5.72
N LEU A 471 27.31 -4.74 -6.94
CA LEU A 471 27.34 -6.18 -7.21
C LEU A 471 28.77 -6.73 -7.40
N ALA A 472 29.78 -5.87 -7.56
CA ALA A 472 31.17 -6.29 -7.64
C ALA A 472 31.82 -6.46 -6.26
N GLU A 473 31.37 -5.73 -5.24
CA GLU A 473 31.96 -5.75 -3.88
C GLU A 473 31.68 -7.05 -3.11
N ASP A 474 30.62 -7.80 -3.44
CA ASP A 474 30.28 -9.08 -2.81
C ASP A 474 30.92 -10.32 -3.49
N ALA A 475 31.72 -10.13 -4.54
CA ALA A 475 32.37 -11.22 -5.29
C ALA A 475 33.74 -11.67 -4.73
N ASP A 476 34.24 -11.05 -3.65
CA ASP A 476 35.54 -11.32 -3.02
C ASP A 476 35.48 -12.12 -1.69
#